data_AF-A0A1A9EXD7-F1
#
_entry.id   AF-A0A1A9EXD7-F1
#
_cell.length_a   1.000
_cell.length_b   1.000
_cell.length_c   1.000
_cell.angle_alpha   90.00
_cell.angle_beta   90.00
_cell.angle_gamma   90.00
#
_symmetry.space_group_name_H-M   'P 1'
#
loop_
_entity.id
_entity.type
_entity.pdbx_description
1 polymer ?
#
loop_
_entity_poly.entity_id
_entity_poly.type
_entity_poly.pdbx_seq_one_letter_code
_entity_poly.pdbx_strand_id
1 'polypeptide(L)'
;MEPLVLFLLSGFVSMSAALSAGAINKLPDEQKPPFALQRSGQLWVVMIGNFAALTLLGAMAYGFRLLDWWIPLLCIFLTFPVAHLVLLQPLLGHVRTLFVMAPLVLASIAALYTYW
;
A
#
# COMPACT_ATOMS: atom_id res chain seq x y z
N MET A 1 -0.48 20.14 -7.55
CA MET A 1 -0.13 18.77 -7.96
C MET A 1 -1.20 18.28 -8.89
N GLU A 2 -0.83 17.59 -9.98
CA GLU A 2 -1.82 17.02 -10.89
C GLU A 2 -2.57 15.87 -10.19
N PRO A 3 -3.92 15.84 -10.22
CA PRO A 3 -4.70 14.83 -9.49
C PRO A 3 -4.32 13.39 -9.85
N LEU A 4 -4.02 13.15 -11.14
CA LEU A 4 -3.61 11.84 -11.62
C LEU A 4 -2.31 11.37 -10.94
N VAL A 5 -1.30 12.25 -10.84
CA VAL A 5 -0.01 11.91 -10.25
C VAL A 5 -0.17 11.60 -8.76
N LEU A 6 -0.91 12.44 -8.03
CA LEU A 6 -1.14 12.21 -6.61
C LEU A 6 -1.91 10.90 -6.37
N PHE A 7 -2.95 10.63 -7.18
CA PHE A 7 -3.69 9.37 -7.13
C PHE A 7 -2.80 8.16 -7.39
N LEU A 8 -2.01 8.19 -8.47
CA LEU A 8 -1.16 7.06 -8.85
C LEU A 8 -0.12 6.76 -7.77
N LEU A 9 0.54 7.78 -7.23
CA LEU A 9 1.55 7.60 -6.19
C LEU A 9 0.95 7.11 -4.88
N SER A 10 -0.07 7.81 -4.37
CA SER A 10 -0.71 7.46 -3.09
C SER A 10 -1.40 6.09 -3.16
N GLY A 11 -2.09 5.79 -4.25
CA GLY A 11 -2.75 4.51 -4.48
C GLY A 11 -1.74 3.36 -4.61
N PHE A 12 -0.69 3.53 -5.41
CA PHE A 12 0.32 2.49 -5.61
C PHE A 12 1.08 2.16 -4.32
N VAL A 13 1.51 3.18 -3.59
CA VAL A 13 2.22 3.02 -2.30
C VAL A 13 1.33 2.31 -1.29
N SER A 14 0.08 2.75 -1.16
CA SER A 14 -0.88 2.17 -0.22
C SER A 14 -1.22 0.73 -0.55
N MET A 15 -1.46 0.41 -1.83
CA MET A 15 -1.71 -0.96 -2.27
C MET A 15 -0.49 -1.86 -2.00
N SER A 16 0.71 -1.37 -2.30
CA SER A 16 1.95 -2.13 -2.11
C SER A 16 2.23 -2.45 -0.63
N ALA A 17 2.00 -1.48 0.26
CA ALA A 17 2.09 -1.70 1.70
C ALA A 17 1.04 -2.71 2.19
N ALA A 18 -0.22 -2.55 1.78
CA ALA A 18 -1.31 -3.43 2.20
C ALA A 18 -1.11 -4.88 1.72
N LEU A 19 -0.72 -5.08 0.46
CA LEU A 19 -0.41 -6.40 -0.09
C LEU A 19 0.80 -7.04 0.61
N SER A 20 1.85 -6.26 0.90
CA SER A 20 3.04 -6.77 1.60
C SER A 20 2.72 -7.20 3.03
N ALA A 21 1.93 -6.40 3.77
CA ALA A 21 1.48 -6.76 5.11
C ALA A 21 0.63 -8.03 5.09
N GLY A 22 -0.30 -8.13 4.14
CA GLY A 22 -1.15 -9.30 3.96
C GLY A 22 -0.35 -10.55 3.62
N ALA A 23 0.68 -10.44 2.78
CA ALA A 23 1.57 -11.55 2.44
C ALA A 23 2.36 -12.03 3.66
N ILE A 24 2.97 -11.12 4.44
CA ILE A 24 3.72 -11.46 5.65
C ILE A 24 2.82 -12.16 6.68
N ASN A 25 1.58 -11.69 6.86
CA ASN A 25 0.66 -12.26 7.83
C ASN A 25 0.14 -13.66 7.43
N LYS A 26 0.18 -13.99 6.13
CA LYS A 26 -0.21 -15.30 5.58
C LYS A 26 0.93 -16.32 5.55
N LEU A 27 2.17 -15.92 5.83
CA LEU A 27 3.29 -16.85 5.87
C LEU A 27 3.13 -17.83 7.05
N PRO A 28 3.49 -19.12 6.88
CA PRO A 28 3.67 -20.05 7.99
C PRO A 28 4.69 -19.52 9.00
N ASP A 29 4.52 -19.84 10.29
CA ASP A 29 5.41 -19.33 11.34
C ASP A 29 6.90 -19.64 11.07
N GLU A 30 7.20 -20.80 10.52
CA GLU A 30 8.57 -21.21 10.13
C GLU A 30 9.22 -20.30 9.07
N GLN A 31 8.41 -19.64 8.24
CA GLN A 31 8.86 -18.77 7.15
C GLN A 31 8.69 -17.28 7.49
N LYS A 32 8.14 -16.97 8.67
CA LYS A 32 7.97 -15.59 9.09
C LYS A 32 9.34 -14.97 9.39
N PRO A 33 9.53 -13.70 9.01
CA PRO A 33 10.73 -12.98 9.39
C PRO A 33 10.82 -12.83 10.92
N PRO A 34 12.02 -12.72 11.50
CA PRO A 34 12.23 -12.72 12.95
C PRO A 34 11.40 -11.67 13.72
N PHE A 35 11.15 -10.51 13.10
CA PHE A 35 10.34 -9.46 13.71
C PHE A 35 8.84 -9.82 13.76
N ALA A 36 8.32 -10.53 12.75
CA ALA A 36 6.90 -10.90 12.69
C ALA A 36 6.58 -12.15 13.53
N LEU A 37 7.60 -12.86 14.03
CA LEU A 37 7.45 -13.94 15.02
C LEU A 37 7.12 -13.40 16.42
N GLN A 38 7.55 -12.17 16.72
CA GLN A 38 7.23 -11.51 17.97
C GLN A 38 5.82 -10.92 17.90
N ARG A 39 5.04 -11.07 18.97
CA ARG A 39 3.67 -10.54 19.06
C ARG A 39 3.59 -9.04 18.78
N SER A 40 4.58 -8.27 19.23
CA SER A 40 4.69 -6.83 18.97
C SER A 40 4.94 -6.51 17.50
N GLY A 41 5.85 -7.24 16.84
CA GLY A 41 6.13 -7.01 15.43
C GLY A 41 5.00 -7.46 14.52
N GLN A 42 4.31 -8.56 14.85
CA GLN A 42 3.11 -8.96 14.12
C GLN A 42 1.99 -7.93 14.24
N LEU A 43 1.79 -7.35 15.43
CA LEU A 43 0.85 -6.24 15.62
C LEU A 43 1.19 -5.05 14.71
N TRP A 44 2.48 -4.67 14.63
CA TRP A 44 2.93 -3.60 13.74
C TRP A 44 2.65 -3.89 12.27
N VAL A 45 2.87 -5.12 11.79
CA VAL A 45 2.55 -5.51 10.40
C VAL A 45 1.08 -5.28 10.10
N VAL A 46 0.19 -5.73 11.00
CA VAL A 46 -1.26 -5.59 10.84
C VAL A 46 -1.67 -4.13 10.88
N MET A 47 -1.11 -3.35 11.82
CA MET A 47 -1.40 -1.91 11.91
C MET A 47 -0.99 -1.18 10.63
N ILE A 48 0.24 -1.38 10.15
CA ILE A 48 0.72 -0.75 8.90
C ILE A 48 -0.16 -1.16 7.73
N GLY A 49 -0.52 -2.45 7.61
CA GLY A 49 -1.40 -2.95 6.57
C GLY A 49 -2.78 -2.28 6.58
N ASN A 50 -3.38 -2.11 7.76
CA ASN A 50 -4.67 -1.44 7.91
C ASN A 50 -4.60 0.05 7.60
N PHE A 51 -3.56 0.75 8.07
CA PHE A 51 -3.34 2.16 7.71
C PHE A 51 -3.16 2.34 6.20
N ALA A 52 -2.42 1.45 5.57
CA ALA A 52 -2.26 1.43 4.12
C ALA A 52 -3.60 1.18 3.41
N ALA A 53 -4.40 0.22 3.87
CA ALA A 53 -5.72 -0.03 3.29
C ALA A 53 -6.67 1.17 3.41
N LEU A 54 -6.70 1.84 4.57
CA LEU A 54 -7.50 3.06 4.76
C LEU A 54 -7.01 4.20 3.86
N THR A 55 -5.69 4.35 3.70
CA THR A 55 -5.10 5.35 2.82
C THR A 55 -5.42 5.05 1.36
N LEU A 56 -5.44 3.77 0.96
CA LEU A 56 -5.85 3.34 -0.38
C LEU A 56 -7.32 3.70 -0.63
N LEU A 57 -8.22 3.47 0.33
CA LEU A 57 -9.62 3.89 0.22
C LEU A 57 -9.74 5.42 0.06
N GLY A 58 -8.93 6.18 0.80
CA GLY A 58 -8.80 7.63 0.62
C GLY A 58 -8.35 8.00 -0.79
N ALA A 59 -7.26 7.41 -1.27
CA ALA A 59 -6.76 7.63 -2.63
C ALA A 59 -7.81 7.29 -3.70
N MET A 60 -8.56 6.20 -3.50
CA MET A 60 -9.65 5.81 -4.40
C MET A 60 -10.78 6.82 -4.42
N ALA A 61 -11.23 7.29 -3.25
CA ALA A 61 -12.27 8.32 -3.18
C ALA A 61 -11.81 9.64 -3.82
N TYR A 62 -10.55 10.02 -3.62
CA TYR A 62 -9.93 11.16 -4.32
C TYR A 62 -9.93 10.96 -5.85
N GLY A 63 -9.50 9.79 -6.31
CA GLY A 63 -9.48 9.42 -7.73
C GLY A 63 -10.87 9.45 -8.35
N PHE A 64 -11.87 8.84 -7.72
CA PHE A 64 -13.26 8.85 -8.22
C PHE A 64 -13.89 10.24 -8.27
N ARG A 65 -13.42 11.17 -7.42
CA ARG A 65 -13.91 12.55 -7.39
C ARG A 65 -13.32 13.41 -8.51
N LEU A 66 -12.05 13.21 -8.86
CA LEU A 66 -11.28 14.12 -9.71
C LEU A 66 -10.84 13.55 -11.05
N LEU A 67 -10.93 12.23 -11.22
CA LEU A 67 -10.58 11.50 -12.44
C LEU A 67 -11.81 10.77 -12.98
N ASP A 68 -11.72 10.33 -14.23
CA ASP A 68 -12.75 9.45 -14.78
C ASP A 68 -12.82 8.13 -14.00
N TRP A 69 -14.05 7.69 -13.71
CA TRP A 69 -14.34 6.54 -12.84
C TRP A 69 -13.65 5.23 -13.26
N TRP A 70 -13.34 5.06 -14.54
CA TRP A 70 -12.66 3.87 -15.04
C TRP A 70 -11.17 3.84 -14.65
N ILE A 71 -10.53 4.99 -14.42
CA ILE A 71 -9.11 5.07 -14.08
C ILE A 71 -8.84 4.46 -12.70
N PRO A 72 -9.51 4.89 -11.60
CA PRO A 72 -9.29 4.29 -10.30
C PRO A 72 -9.61 2.79 -10.28
N LEU A 73 -10.67 2.38 -10.98
CA LEU A 73 -11.05 0.97 -11.10
C LEU A 73 -9.97 0.11 -11.75
N LEU A 74 -9.43 0.55 -12.89
CA LEU A 74 -8.33 -0.18 -13.52
C LEU A 74 -7.10 -0.22 -12.62
N CYS A 75 -6.81 0.87 -11.90
CA CYS A 75 -5.65 0.90 -11.03
C CYS A 75 -5.77 -0.03 -9.82
N ILE A 76 -6.90 -0.07 -9.13
CA ILE A 76 -7.07 -0.93 -7.94
C ILE A 76 -7.07 -2.41 -8.28
N PHE A 77 -7.66 -2.80 -9.43
CA PHE A 77 -7.82 -4.21 -9.81
C PHE A 77 -6.68 -4.75 -10.67
N LEU A 78 -6.08 -3.92 -11.52
CA LEU A 78 -5.06 -4.34 -12.48
C LEU A 78 -3.72 -3.66 -12.22
N THR A 79 -3.65 -2.33 -12.37
CA THR A 79 -2.34 -1.66 -12.47
C THR A 79 -1.53 -1.74 -11.19
N PHE A 80 -2.09 -1.41 -10.02
CA PHE A 80 -1.35 -1.42 -8.77
C PHE A 80 -0.97 -2.83 -8.31
N PRO A 81 -1.87 -3.83 -8.31
CA PRO A 81 -1.50 -5.21 -7.98
C PRO A 81 -0.41 -5.74 -8.91
N VAL A 82 -0.58 -5.59 -10.23
CA VAL A 82 0.39 -6.10 -11.21
C VAL A 82 1.73 -5.39 -11.04
N ALA A 83 1.74 -4.06 -10.91
CA ALA A 83 2.98 -3.31 -10.70
C ALA A 83 3.67 -3.72 -9.38
N HIS A 84 2.92 -3.97 -8.31
CA HIS A 84 3.49 -4.47 -7.06
C HIS A 84 4.14 -5.85 -7.23
N LEU A 85 3.44 -6.80 -7.84
CA LEU A 85 3.90 -8.17 -8.02
C LEU A 85 5.08 -8.26 -8.99
N VAL A 86 5.09 -7.47 -10.06
CA VAL A 86 6.12 -7.52 -11.11
C VAL A 86 7.35 -6.69 -10.76
N LEU A 87 7.18 -5.57 -10.05
CA LEU A 87 8.29 -4.65 -9.77
C LEU A 87 8.79 -4.76 -8.33
N LEU A 88 7.92 -4.55 -7.35
CA LEU A 88 8.33 -4.42 -5.95
C LEU A 88 8.62 -5.75 -5.28
N GLN A 89 7.77 -6.76 -5.53
CA GLN A 89 7.93 -8.07 -4.92
C GLN A 89 9.28 -8.73 -5.27
N PRO A 90 9.72 -8.81 -6.54
CA PRO A 90 11.02 -9.41 -6.86
C PRO A 90 12.20 -8.52 -6.44
N LEU A 91 12.04 -7.19 -6.46
CA LEU A 91 13.15 -6.26 -6.16
C LEU A 91 13.46 -6.17 -4.65
N LEU A 92 12.42 -6.09 -3.82
CA LEU A 92 12.55 -5.78 -2.40
C LEU A 92 12.09 -6.93 -1.49
N GLY A 93 11.18 -7.78 -1.97
CA GLY A 93 10.48 -8.76 -1.14
C GLY A 93 9.52 -8.10 -0.14
N HIS A 94 8.61 -8.90 0.45
CA HIS A 94 7.49 -8.39 1.24
C HIS A 94 7.91 -7.52 2.44
N VAL A 95 8.95 -7.93 3.17
CA VAL A 95 9.39 -7.23 4.39
C VAL A 95 9.92 -5.84 4.08
N ARG A 96 10.85 -5.73 3.12
CA ARG A 96 11.44 -4.45 2.78
C ARG A 96 10.40 -3.55 2.11
N THR A 97 9.53 -4.09 1.26
CA THR A 97 8.43 -3.31 0.68
C THR A 97 7.54 -2.72 1.77
N LEU A 98 7.17 -3.49 2.80
CA LEU A 98 6.36 -2.97 3.91
C LEU A 98 7.05 -1.79 4.60
N PHE A 99 8.32 -1.94 4.98
CA PHE A 99 9.05 -0.89 5.70
C PHE A 99 9.35 0.35 4.86
N VAL A 100 9.59 0.19 3.55
CA VAL A 100 9.82 1.32 2.63
C VAL A 100 8.51 2.04 2.33
N MET A 101 7.42 1.31 2.15
CA MET A 101 6.12 1.89 1.80
C MET A 101 5.42 2.50 3.02
N ALA A 102 5.65 2.01 4.24
CA ALA A 102 5.04 2.57 5.46
C ALA A 102 5.21 4.09 5.65
N PRO A 103 6.42 4.68 5.60
CA PRO A 103 6.58 6.14 5.69
C PRO A 103 5.97 6.86 4.48
N LEU A 104 6.00 6.23 3.29
CA LEU A 104 5.38 6.80 2.09
C LEU A 104 3.84 6.80 2.19
N VAL A 105 3.24 5.83 2.89
CA VAL A 105 1.81 5.84 3.21
C VAL A 105 1.48 7.03 4.10
N LEU A 106 2.27 7.30 5.15
CA LEU A 106 2.07 8.48 6.00
C LEU A 106 2.20 9.79 5.20
N ALA A 107 3.20 9.88 4.32
CA ALA A 107 3.35 11.01 3.42
C ALA A 107 2.16 11.16 2.47
N SER A 108 1.62 10.02 1.99
CA SER A 108 0.43 9.99 1.13
C SER A 108 -0.82 10.46 1.84
N ILE A 109 -1.01 10.13 3.12
CA ILE A 109 -2.11 10.65 3.94
C ILE A 109 -2.04 12.17 4.01
N ALA A 110 -0.87 12.72 4.35
CA ALA A 110 -0.67 14.16 4.45
C ALA A 110 -0.93 14.85 3.10
N ALA A 111 -0.38 14.30 2.01
CA ALA A 111 -0.56 14.84 0.67
C ALA A 111 -2.02 14.78 0.19
N LEU A 112 -2.70 13.65 0.41
CA LEU A 112 -4.12 13.52 0.11
C LEU A 112 -4.93 14.55 0.89
N TYR A 113 -4.69 14.72 2.19
CA TYR A 113 -5.39 15.70 3.01
C TYR A 113 -5.20 17.15 2.53
N THR A 114 -3.98 17.53 2.12
CA THR A 114 -3.71 18.92 1.69
C THR A 114 -4.25 19.24 0.30
N TYR A 115 -4.34 18.26 -0.59
CA TYR A 115 -4.73 18.46 -1.99
C TYR A 115 -6.13 17.92 -2.32
N TRP A 116 -6.89 17.49 -1.31
CA TRP A 116 -8.24 16.91 -1.43
C TRP A 116 -9.28 17.88 -2.01
#